data_AF-A0A937N1Z0-F1
#
_entry.id   AF-A0A937N1Z0-F1
#
_cell.length_a   1.000
_cell.length_b   1.000
_cell.length_c   1.000
_cell.angle_alpha   90.00
_cell.angle_beta   90.00
_cell.angle_gamma   90.00
#
_symmetry.space_group_name_H-M   'P 1'
#
loop_
_entity.id
_entity.type
_entity.pdbx_description
1 polymer ?
#
loop_
_entity_poly.entity_id
_entity_poly.type
_entity_poly.pdbx_seq_one_letter_code
_entity_poly.pdbx_strand_id
1 'polypeptide(L)'
;MWEELATRYDGSYKPGSLHGFPSVRFAHADTSVLVHTYSIGARKPTHYTQIHSCWPDREFRLEVYPLGILAKLRRFLGMVDIETGWTDFDCQYAISGSDPDAVRGFLNYDVRHAIQELRTAGRTNDIYLSLVGGHFVVRKERPIDEYEELQAVTDLTLRLHEQALLTRSDGITFLDQQEVVFSLDEAICRICGQPVTGATAVCCRCKTPHHRECWQYYGACSTYGCGETRCMVTKKKSPRVSRRVW
;
A
#
# COMPACT_ATOMS: atom_id res chain seq x y z
N MET A 1 22.43 -1.66 19.26
CA MET A 1 21.51 -1.23 18.20
C MET A 1 21.92 -1.67 16.79
N TRP A 2 22.95 -1.10 16.15
CA TRP A 2 23.25 -1.41 14.74
C TRP A 2 23.67 -2.88 14.52
N GLU A 3 24.46 -3.45 15.43
CA GLU A 3 24.83 -4.87 15.42
C GLU A 3 23.62 -5.79 15.63
N GLU A 4 22.68 -5.39 16.50
CA GLU A 4 21.43 -6.11 16.74
C GLU A 4 20.54 -6.10 15.49
N LEU A 5 20.45 -4.95 14.81
CA LEU A 5 19.74 -4.83 13.54
C LEU A 5 20.37 -5.75 12.47
N ALA A 6 21.70 -5.75 12.35
CA ALA A 6 22.39 -6.65 11.43
C ALA A 6 22.11 -8.12 11.77
N THR A 7 22.15 -8.49 13.06
CA THR A 7 21.84 -9.86 13.50
C THR A 7 20.40 -10.26 13.15
N ARG A 8 19.44 -9.35 13.34
CA ARG A 8 18.01 -9.60 13.05
C ARG A 8 17.75 -9.93 11.59
N TYR A 9 18.40 -9.23 10.66
CA TYR A 9 18.18 -9.39 9.22
C TYR A 9 19.27 -10.23 8.53
N ASP A 10 20.05 -11.00 9.28
CA ASP A 10 21.18 -11.80 8.77
C ASP A 10 22.12 -10.98 7.85
N GLY A 11 22.42 -9.76 8.31
CA GLY A 11 23.12 -8.72 7.57
C GLY A 11 24.56 -8.52 8.03
N SER A 12 25.22 -7.58 7.35
CA SER A 12 26.58 -7.10 7.66
C SER A 12 26.51 -5.73 8.31
N TYR A 13 27.13 -5.60 9.49
CA TYR A 13 27.32 -4.31 10.16
C TYR A 13 28.70 -3.74 9.82
N LYS A 14 28.74 -2.46 9.46
CA LYS A 14 29.95 -1.67 9.35
C LYS A 14 29.95 -0.60 10.43
N PRO A 15 30.90 -0.64 11.39
CA PRO A 15 30.99 0.37 12.42
C PRO A 15 31.36 1.75 11.85
N GLY A 16 30.93 2.78 12.56
CA GLY A 16 31.35 4.15 12.26
C GLY A 16 32.87 4.31 12.39
N SER A 17 33.43 5.23 11.62
CA SER A 17 34.85 5.61 11.63
C SER A 17 34.99 7.12 11.53
N LEU A 18 36.21 7.66 11.64
CA LEU A 18 36.49 9.09 11.46
C LEU A 18 35.94 9.70 10.16
N HIS A 19 35.71 8.87 9.13
CA HIS A 19 35.26 9.29 7.80
C HIS A 19 33.89 8.71 7.41
N GLY A 20 33.19 8.02 8.30
CA GLY A 20 31.94 7.33 7.93
C GLY A 20 31.04 6.99 9.10
N PHE A 21 29.75 7.01 8.86
CA PHE A 21 28.73 6.66 9.84
C PHE A 21 28.51 5.15 9.92
N PRO A 22 27.95 4.63 11.04
CA PRO A 22 27.53 3.24 11.11
C PRO A 22 26.52 2.92 10.01
N SER A 23 26.58 1.69 9.52
CA SER A 23 25.65 1.19 8.50
C SER A 23 25.44 -0.31 8.63
N VAL A 24 24.26 -0.75 8.20
CA VAL A 24 23.86 -2.14 8.15
C VAL A 24 23.39 -2.44 6.74
N ARG A 25 23.88 -3.52 6.14
CA ARG A 25 23.44 -4.00 4.82
C ARG A 25 22.95 -5.43 4.93
N PHE A 26 21.76 -5.70 4.39
CA PHE A 26 21.16 -7.03 4.33
C PHE A 26 20.41 -7.23 3.01
N ALA A 27 19.98 -8.47 2.75
CA ALA A 27 19.09 -8.80 1.64
C ALA A 27 17.64 -8.89 2.15
N HIS A 28 16.70 -8.38 1.39
CA HIS A 28 15.26 -8.51 1.66
C HIS A 28 14.54 -8.73 0.35
N ALA A 29 13.83 -9.86 0.22
CA ALA A 29 13.35 -10.37 -1.06
C ALA A 29 14.50 -10.37 -2.11
N ASP A 30 14.28 -9.75 -3.26
CA ASP A 30 15.26 -9.68 -4.36
C ASP A 30 16.08 -8.37 -4.37
N THR A 31 16.08 -7.58 -3.27
CA THR A 31 16.86 -6.33 -3.18
C THR A 31 17.87 -6.35 -2.04
N SER A 32 18.97 -5.61 -2.23
CA SER A 32 19.84 -5.22 -1.13
C SER A 32 19.29 -3.97 -0.45
N VAL A 33 19.31 -3.98 0.88
CA VAL A 33 18.87 -2.87 1.73
C VAL A 33 20.08 -2.32 2.49
N LEU A 34 20.20 -0.99 2.54
CA LEU A 34 21.21 -0.27 3.32
C LEU A 34 20.52 0.65 4.32
N VAL A 35 20.78 0.45 5.60
CA VAL A 35 20.38 1.35 6.68
C VAL A 35 21.63 2.06 7.18
N HIS A 36 21.64 3.39 7.17
CA HIS A 36 22.81 4.17 7.59
C HIS A 36 22.45 5.55 8.12
N THR A 37 23.38 6.20 8.81
CA THR A 37 23.26 7.63 9.09
C THR A 37 23.77 8.44 7.90
N TYR A 38 22.91 9.30 7.37
CA TYR A 38 23.22 10.23 6.29
C TYR A 38 23.45 11.64 6.86
N SER A 39 24.34 12.42 6.25
CA SER A 39 24.66 13.77 6.71
C SER A 39 24.53 14.78 5.58
N ILE A 40 23.84 15.89 5.82
CA ILE A 40 23.72 17.00 4.86
C ILE A 40 24.36 18.25 5.47
N GLY A 41 25.14 18.98 4.67
CA GLY A 41 25.72 20.27 5.03
C GLY A 41 27.19 20.19 5.46
N ALA A 42 27.98 21.20 5.08
CA ALA A 42 29.43 21.20 5.29
C ALA A 42 29.85 21.77 6.65
N ARG A 43 29.28 22.91 7.08
CA ARG A 43 29.70 23.61 8.32
C ARG A 43 28.93 23.21 9.58
N LYS A 44 27.67 22.81 9.42
CA LYS A 44 26.79 22.32 10.50
C LYS A 44 26.05 21.10 9.94
N PRO A 45 26.67 19.91 9.97
CA PRO A 45 26.05 18.72 9.42
C PRO A 45 24.76 18.41 10.19
N THR A 46 23.68 18.21 9.45
CA THR A 46 22.45 17.62 9.99
C THR A 46 22.49 16.12 9.68
N HIS A 47 22.26 15.31 10.70
CA HIS A 47 22.30 13.86 10.59
C HIS A 47 20.89 13.28 10.50
N TYR A 48 20.74 12.22 9.71
CA TYR A 48 19.46 11.59 9.37
C TYR A 48 19.63 10.08 9.45
N THR A 49 18.62 9.33 9.87
CA THR A 49 18.57 7.90 9.54
C THR A 49 17.97 7.74 8.16
N GLN A 50 18.64 6.98 7.30
CA GLN A 50 18.18 6.71 5.95
C GLN A 50 18.22 5.21 5.68
N ILE A 51 17.15 4.71 5.05
CA ILE A 51 17.03 3.36 4.52
C ILE A 51 16.96 3.47 3.00
N HIS A 52 17.73 2.65 2.33
CA HIS A 52 17.88 2.65 0.88
C HIS A 52 17.73 1.24 0.33
N SER A 53 17.00 1.11 -0.78
CA SER A 53 16.90 -0.12 -1.55
C SER A 53 16.84 0.19 -3.05
N CYS A 54 16.91 -0.86 -3.88
CA CYS A 54 16.75 -0.71 -5.32
C CYS A 54 15.27 -0.55 -5.67
N TRP A 55 15.02 0.28 -6.69
CA TRP A 55 13.72 0.43 -7.32
C TRP A 55 13.82 0.01 -8.79
N PRO A 56 12.96 -0.88 -9.30
CA PRO A 56 13.13 -1.46 -10.64
C PRO A 56 12.90 -0.45 -11.77
N ASP A 57 12.02 0.53 -11.56
CA ASP A 57 11.67 1.52 -12.58
C ASP A 57 12.51 2.80 -12.43
N ARG A 58 13.43 3.03 -13.36
CA ARG A 58 14.34 4.18 -13.29
C ARG A 58 13.69 5.49 -13.74
N GLU A 59 12.61 5.40 -14.52
CA GLU A 59 11.90 6.54 -15.10
C GLU A 59 10.80 7.04 -14.16
N PHE A 60 10.26 6.16 -13.31
CA PHE A 60 9.32 6.56 -12.27
C PHE A 60 10.00 7.46 -11.24
N ARG A 61 9.52 8.71 -11.16
CA ARG A 61 9.94 9.68 -10.17
C ARG A 61 8.78 10.00 -9.23
N LEU A 62 9.03 9.85 -7.94
CA LEU A 62 8.13 10.26 -6.88
C LEU A 62 8.93 10.76 -5.68
N GLU A 63 8.52 11.87 -5.11
CA GLU A 63 9.01 12.38 -3.84
C GLU A 63 7.79 12.76 -2.97
N VAL A 64 7.78 12.30 -1.72
CA VAL A 64 6.71 12.59 -0.74
C VAL A 64 7.34 13.11 0.54
N TYR A 65 6.85 14.25 1.03
CA TYR A 65 7.29 14.83 2.29
C TYR A 65 6.15 15.59 2.98
N PRO A 66 6.10 15.63 4.33
CA PRO A 66 5.13 16.41 5.08
C PRO A 66 5.14 17.90 4.72
N LEU A 67 3.96 18.53 4.67
CA LEU A 67 3.82 19.96 4.30
C LEU A 67 4.65 20.92 5.18
N GLY A 68 4.84 20.60 6.47
CA GLY A 68 5.68 21.42 7.37
C GLY A 68 7.16 21.49 6.99
N ILE A 69 7.65 20.53 6.20
CA ILE A 69 9.04 20.41 5.75
C ILE A 69 9.25 21.13 4.38
N LEU A 70 8.17 21.41 3.66
CA LEU A 70 8.13 22.00 2.32
C LEU A 70 8.83 23.37 2.25
N ALA A 71 8.77 24.16 3.32
CA ALA A 71 9.48 25.45 3.40
C ALA A 71 11.01 25.32 3.31
N LYS A 72 11.58 24.19 3.76
CA LYS A 72 13.04 23.92 3.68
C LYS A 72 13.44 23.40 2.29
N LEU A 73 12.59 22.59 1.64
CA LEU A 73 12.86 21.96 0.35
C LEU A 73 12.53 22.83 -0.88
N ARG A 74 11.59 23.78 -0.78
CA ARG A 74 11.25 24.74 -1.85
C ARG A 74 12.44 25.52 -2.40
N ARG A 75 13.51 25.65 -1.60
CA ARG A 75 14.74 26.34 -1.97
C ARG A 75 15.56 25.62 -3.04
N PHE A 76 15.29 24.34 -3.33
CA PHE A 76 16.16 23.50 -4.15
C PHE A 76 15.53 22.93 -5.42
N LEU A 77 14.20 22.90 -5.56
CA LEU A 77 13.57 22.11 -6.61
C LEU A 77 12.37 22.86 -7.21
N GLY A 78 12.34 22.98 -8.54
CA GLY A 78 11.16 23.38 -9.32
C GLY A 78 10.08 22.31 -9.27
N MET A 79 9.61 21.99 -8.07
CA MET A 79 8.64 20.93 -7.80
C MET A 79 7.25 21.43 -8.18
N VAL A 80 6.61 20.73 -9.11
CA VAL A 80 5.16 20.79 -9.28
C VAL A 80 4.57 19.88 -8.21
N ASP A 81 3.69 20.46 -7.40
CA ASP A 81 2.91 19.71 -6.41
C ASP A 81 1.80 18.96 -7.16
N ILE A 82 1.69 17.66 -6.93
CA ILE A 82 0.69 16.79 -7.55
C ILE A 82 -0.43 16.59 -6.54
N GLU A 83 -1.61 17.10 -6.85
CA GLU A 83 -2.82 16.74 -6.12
C GLU A 83 -3.22 15.30 -6.46
N THR A 84 -3.33 14.48 -5.43
CA THR A 84 -3.70 13.07 -5.59
C THR A 84 -5.20 12.87 -5.70
N GLY A 85 -5.99 13.83 -5.20
CA GLY A 85 -7.45 13.74 -5.14
C GLY A 85 -7.95 13.18 -3.81
N TRP A 86 -7.05 12.90 -2.85
CA TRP A 86 -7.42 12.48 -1.51
C TRP A 86 -7.09 13.58 -0.51
N THR A 87 -8.12 14.33 -0.13
CA THR A 87 -7.98 15.54 0.69
C THR A 87 -7.22 15.32 1.99
N ASP A 88 -7.42 14.17 2.65
CA ASP A 88 -6.75 13.84 3.91
C ASP A 88 -5.23 13.67 3.74
N PHE A 89 -4.80 13.13 2.61
CA PHE A 89 -3.39 12.94 2.27
C PHE A 89 -2.77 14.23 1.72
N ASP A 90 -3.45 14.90 0.79
CA ASP A 90 -2.99 16.16 0.17
C ASP A 90 -2.87 17.31 1.21
N CYS A 91 -3.66 17.27 2.29
CA CYS A 91 -3.55 18.24 3.39
C CYS A 91 -2.36 17.96 4.35
N GLN A 92 -1.68 16.83 4.20
CA GLN A 92 -0.61 16.39 5.11
C GLN A 92 0.75 16.31 4.43
N TYR A 93 0.76 16.04 3.13
CA TYR A 93 1.96 15.81 2.33
C TYR A 93 1.96 16.71 1.10
N ALA A 94 3.15 17.06 0.65
CA ALA A 94 3.34 17.48 -0.73
C ALA A 94 4.08 16.41 -1.50
N ILE A 95 3.76 16.37 -2.78
CA ILE A 95 4.01 15.24 -3.65
C ILE A 95 4.56 15.79 -4.95
N SER A 96 5.70 15.29 -5.38
CA SER A 96 6.31 15.65 -6.65
C SER A 96 6.63 14.39 -7.45
N GLY A 97 6.52 14.44 -8.77
CA GLY A 97 6.82 13.28 -9.60
C GLY A 97 6.92 13.59 -11.09
N SER A 98 7.30 12.58 -11.87
CA SER A 98 7.46 12.70 -13.33
C SER A 98 6.13 12.63 -14.09
N ASP A 99 5.17 11.84 -13.61
CA ASP A 99 3.86 11.61 -14.23
C ASP A 99 2.77 11.63 -13.14
N PRO A 100 1.88 12.64 -13.14
CA PRO A 100 0.79 12.74 -12.17
C PRO A 100 -0.13 11.53 -12.10
N ASP A 101 -0.44 10.89 -13.22
CA ASP A 101 -1.38 9.77 -13.26
C ASP A 101 -0.72 8.49 -12.74
N ALA A 102 0.54 8.24 -13.12
CA ALA A 102 1.32 7.15 -12.55
C ALA A 102 1.54 7.32 -11.03
N VAL A 103 1.79 8.56 -10.58
CA VAL A 103 1.93 8.88 -9.14
C VAL A 103 0.64 8.62 -8.39
N ARG A 104 -0.52 9.01 -8.93
CA ARG A 104 -1.83 8.69 -8.34
C ARG A 104 -2.07 7.19 -8.29
N GLY A 105 -1.80 6.46 -9.38
CA GLY A 105 -1.93 5.00 -9.38
C GLY A 105 -1.03 4.32 -8.34
N PHE A 106 0.19 4.83 -8.15
CA PHE A 106 1.14 4.34 -7.16
C PHE A 106 0.68 4.61 -5.72
N LEU A 107 0.17 5.81 -5.44
CA LEU A 107 -0.25 6.24 -4.10
C LEU A 107 -1.63 5.68 -3.70
N ASN A 108 -1.88 4.40 -3.96
CA ASN A 108 -3.10 3.74 -3.54
C ASN A 108 -3.28 3.74 -2.00
N TYR A 109 -4.41 3.22 -1.53
CA TYR A 109 -4.73 3.18 -0.11
C TYR A 109 -3.63 2.54 0.76
N ASP A 110 -3.09 1.39 0.34
CA ASP A 110 -2.10 0.64 1.12
C ASP A 110 -0.76 1.38 1.22
N VAL A 111 -0.31 1.98 0.11
CA VAL A 111 0.91 2.79 0.09
C VAL A 111 0.75 4.03 0.97
N ARG A 112 -0.39 4.74 0.90
CA ARG A 112 -0.65 5.91 1.75
C ARG A 112 -0.72 5.57 3.23
N HIS A 113 -1.37 4.46 3.56
CA HIS A 113 -1.44 3.98 4.94
C HIS A 113 -0.03 3.65 5.48
N ALA A 114 0.78 2.95 4.70
CA ALA A 114 2.16 2.63 5.08
C ALA A 114 3.03 3.88 5.23
N ILE A 115 2.88 4.89 4.36
CA ILE A 115 3.53 6.21 4.52
C ILE A 115 3.10 6.88 5.83
N GLN A 116 1.82 6.84 6.17
CA GLN A 116 1.31 7.43 7.41
C GLN A 116 1.85 6.72 8.66
N GLU A 117 1.87 5.39 8.67
CA GLU A 117 2.44 4.62 9.78
C GLU A 117 3.93 4.93 9.96
N LEU A 118 4.69 4.96 8.87
CA LEU A 118 6.11 5.34 8.86
C LEU A 118 6.33 6.77 9.36
N ARG A 119 5.41 7.69 9.03
CA ARG A 119 5.44 9.06 9.55
C ARG A 119 5.38 9.07 11.07
N THR A 120 4.41 8.35 11.63
CA THR A 120 4.19 8.25 13.07
C THR A 120 5.20 7.36 13.78
N ALA A 121 5.98 6.57 13.04
CA ALA A 121 7.02 5.73 13.61
C ALA A 121 8.21 6.57 14.08
N GLY A 122 8.52 6.44 15.36
CA GLY A 122 9.64 7.10 16.00
C GLY A 122 9.30 8.42 16.67
N ARG A 123 10.34 9.16 17.07
CA ARG A 123 10.19 10.35 17.92
C ARG A 123 9.70 11.60 17.18
N THR A 124 9.74 11.58 15.85
CA THR A 124 9.38 12.73 15.00
C THR A 124 8.40 12.31 13.91
N ASN A 125 7.43 13.17 13.61
CA ASN A 125 6.47 12.99 12.52
C ASN A 125 7.03 13.41 11.14
N ASP A 126 8.35 13.40 11.01
CA ASP A 126 9.07 13.80 9.81
C ASP A 126 9.44 12.55 9.02
N ILE A 127 9.13 12.54 7.73
CA ILE A 127 9.56 11.52 6.77
C ILE A 127 9.89 12.16 5.43
N TYR A 128 10.81 11.56 4.70
CA TYR A 128 11.01 11.84 3.29
C TYR A 128 11.10 10.51 2.56
N LEU A 129 10.18 10.32 1.60
CA LEU A 129 10.16 9.19 0.68
C LEU A 129 10.58 9.67 -0.70
N SER A 130 11.47 8.92 -1.35
CA SER A 130 11.96 9.24 -2.69
C SER A 130 12.15 7.98 -3.52
N LEU A 131 11.54 7.96 -4.69
CA LEU A 131 11.73 6.99 -5.76
C LEU A 131 12.30 7.75 -6.94
N VAL A 132 13.62 7.70 -7.13
CA VAL A 132 14.32 8.48 -8.17
C VAL A 132 15.47 7.65 -8.74
N GLY A 133 15.55 7.53 -10.07
CA GLY A 133 16.71 6.95 -10.76
C GLY A 133 16.97 5.47 -10.43
N GLY A 134 15.93 4.74 -10.04
CA GLY A 134 16.04 3.34 -9.61
C GLY A 134 16.45 3.17 -8.14
N HIS A 135 16.27 4.20 -7.33
CA HIS A 135 16.49 4.15 -5.89
C HIS A 135 15.19 4.39 -5.14
N PHE A 136 14.92 3.55 -4.13
CA PHE A 136 13.88 3.75 -3.14
C PHE A 136 14.56 4.19 -1.84
N VAL A 137 14.19 5.36 -1.33
CA VAL A 137 14.81 5.98 -0.16
C VAL A 137 13.72 6.42 0.82
N VAL A 138 13.87 6.00 2.07
CA VAL A 138 13.14 6.53 3.21
C VAL A 138 14.12 7.20 4.16
N ARG A 139 13.79 8.40 4.64
CA ARG A 139 14.63 9.17 5.56
C ARG A 139 13.81 9.76 6.71
N LYS A 140 14.35 9.71 7.93
CA LYS A 140 13.84 10.42 9.12
C LYS A 140 14.71 11.65 9.38
N GLU A 141 14.11 12.80 9.75
CA GLU A 141 14.84 14.08 9.97
C GLU A 141 15.87 14.02 11.10
N ARG A 142 15.80 13.02 11.98
CA ARG A 142 16.75 12.82 13.07
C ARG A 142 17.43 11.46 13.01
N PRO A 143 18.65 11.32 13.55
CA PRO A 143 19.24 10.03 13.82
C PRO A 143 18.38 9.29 14.84
N ILE A 144 18.18 8.01 14.59
CA ILE A 144 17.55 7.09 15.53
C ILE A 144 18.66 6.50 16.38
N ASP A 145 18.50 6.54 17.69
CA ASP A 145 19.46 6.07 18.69
C ASP A 145 18.92 4.89 19.54
N GLU A 146 17.64 4.55 19.37
CA GLU A 146 16.97 3.41 20.02
C GLU A 146 16.73 2.26 19.04
N TYR A 147 17.00 1.03 19.51
CA TYR A 147 16.91 -0.16 18.66
C TYR A 147 15.48 -0.46 18.23
N GLU A 148 14.52 -0.34 19.15
CA GLU A 148 13.12 -0.59 18.90
C GLU A 148 12.57 0.37 17.82
N GLU A 149 12.97 1.65 17.88
CA GLU A 149 12.61 2.65 16.88
C GLU A 149 13.27 2.33 15.52
N LEU A 150 14.56 1.98 15.51
CA LEU A 150 15.28 1.67 14.27
C LEU A 150 14.69 0.44 13.60
N GLN A 151 14.38 -0.59 14.39
CA GLN A 151 13.73 -1.80 13.93
C GLN A 151 12.35 -1.50 13.36
N ALA A 152 11.50 -0.76 14.10
CA ALA A 152 10.15 -0.43 13.63
C ALA A 152 10.16 0.35 12.32
N VAL A 153 11.02 1.37 12.20
CA VAL A 153 11.17 2.14 10.96
C VAL A 153 11.71 1.28 9.82
N THR A 154 12.61 0.34 10.10
CA THR A 154 13.12 -0.61 9.11
C THR A 154 12.01 -1.55 8.63
N ASP A 155 11.30 -2.23 9.54
CA ASP A 155 10.18 -3.13 9.22
C ASP A 155 9.09 -2.41 8.40
N LEU A 156 8.71 -1.19 8.78
CA LEU A 156 7.72 -0.38 8.04
C LEU A 156 8.22 0.03 6.66
N THR A 157 9.51 0.34 6.51
CA THR A 157 10.09 0.69 5.21
C THR A 157 10.10 -0.50 4.26
N LEU A 158 10.45 -1.70 4.76
CA LEU A 158 10.41 -2.94 3.97
C LEU A 158 8.99 -3.25 3.52
N ARG A 159 8.01 -3.13 4.42
CA ARG A 159 6.59 -3.31 4.08
C ARG A 159 6.12 -2.30 3.03
N LEU A 160 6.50 -1.03 3.16
CA LEU A 160 6.18 0.00 2.16
C LEU A 160 6.80 -0.34 0.80
N HIS A 161 8.04 -0.84 0.76
CA HIS A 161 8.72 -1.24 -0.47
C HIS A 161 8.01 -2.42 -1.14
N GLU A 162 7.58 -3.43 -0.38
CA GLU A 162 6.79 -4.55 -0.91
C GLU A 162 5.45 -4.09 -1.49
N GLN A 163 4.70 -3.26 -0.76
CA GLN A 163 3.42 -2.72 -1.26
C GLN A 163 3.63 -1.87 -2.52
N ALA A 164 4.69 -1.07 -2.55
CA ALA A 164 5.06 -0.29 -3.72
C ALA A 164 5.34 -1.19 -4.93
N LEU A 165 6.06 -2.30 -4.75
CA LEU A 165 6.32 -3.26 -5.83
C LEU A 165 5.05 -3.92 -6.35
N LEU A 166 4.07 -4.20 -5.48
CA LEU A 166 2.77 -4.77 -5.89
C LEU A 166 1.97 -3.82 -6.80
N THR A 167 2.13 -2.50 -6.66
CA THR A 167 1.50 -1.54 -7.59
C THR A 167 2.04 -1.63 -9.02
N ARG A 168 3.18 -2.31 -9.21
CA ARG A 168 3.88 -2.47 -10.49
C ARG A 168 3.81 -3.88 -11.08
N SER A 169 3.29 -4.86 -10.35
CA SER A 169 3.03 -6.18 -10.93
C SER A 169 1.89 -6.08 -11.95
N ASP A 170 2.27 -5.95 -13.23
CA ASP A 170 1.37 -5.99 -14.37
C ASP A 170 0.43 -7.20 -14.28
N GLY A 171 -0.87 -6.96 -14.36
CA GLY A 171 -1.88 -8.03 -14.51
C GLY A 171 -3.08 -7.94 -13.57
N ILE A 172 -3.08 -7.08 -12.56
CA ILE A 172 -4.24 -6.86 -11.69
C ILE A 172 -4.51 -5.37 -11.56
N THR A 173 -5.49 -4.89 -12.33
CA THR A 173 -6.09 -3.58 -12.09
C THR A 173 -7.02 -3.70 -10.89
N PHE A 174 -6.59 -3.19 -9.75
CA PHE A 174 -7.50 -2.91 -8.65
C PHE A 174 -8.35 -1.72 -9.09
N LEU A 175 -9.56 -2.00 -9.57
CA LEU A 175 -10.58 -0.96 -9.67
C LEU A 175 -10.85 -0.51 -8.24
N ASP A 176 -10.69 0.79 -7.98
CA ASP A 176 -11.01 1.39 -6.69
C ASP A 176 -12.34 0.84 -6.17
N GLN A 177 -12.44 0.70 -4.84
CA GLN A 177 -13.63 0.25 -4.12
C GLN A 177 -14.79 1.24 -4.29
N GLN A 178 -15.28 1.45 -5.51
CA GLN A 178 -16.70 1.67 -5.69
C GLN A 178 -17.36 0.50 -4.98
N GLU A 179 -18.23 0.79 -4.02
CA GLU A 179 -19.15 -0.20 -3.47
C GLU A 179 -19.79 -0.90 -4.68
N VAL A 180 -19.28 -2.08 -5.03
CA VAL A 180 -19.87 -2.87 -6.10
C VAL A 180 -21.17 -3.37 -5.51
N VAL A 181 -22.22 -2.58 -5.72
CA VAL A 181 -23.59 -2.99 -5.47
C VAL A 181 -23.85 -4.08 -6.48
N PHE A 182 -23.54 -5.32 -6.11
CA PHE A 182 -23.89 -6.50 -6.90
C PHE A 182 -25.41 -6.53 -6.99
N SER A 183 -25.94 -6.09 -8.13
CA SER A 183 -27.33 -6.31 -8.46
C SER A 183 -27.54 -7.81 -8.58
N LEU A 184 -28.31 -8.39 -7.66
CA LEU A 184 -28.71 -9.80 -7.75
C LEU A 184 -29.45 -10.09 -9.07
N ASP A 185 -30.03 -9.06 -9.69
CA ASP A 185 -30.81 -9.18 -10.94
C ASP A 185 -29.93 -9.51 -12.16
N GLU A 186 -28.60 -9.33 -12.07
CA GLU A 186 -27.64 -9.65 -13.15
C GLU A 186 -26.76 -10.87 -12.84
N ALA A 187 -26.91 -11.47 -11.67
CA ALA A 187 -26.03 -12.57 -11.27
C ALA A 187 -26.35 -13.85 -12.05
N ILE A 188 -25.32 -14.54 -12.54
CA ILE A 188 -25.47 -15.82 -13.27
C ILE A 188 -25.16 -16.99 -12.34
N CYS A 189 -26.08 -17.95 -12.25
CA CYS A 189 -25.85 -19.16 -11.47
C CYS A 189 -24.79 -20.03 -12.15
N ARG A 190 -23.69 -20.33 -11.45
CA ARG A 190 -22.60 -21.18 -11.95
C ARG A 190 -22.93 -22.68 -12.02
N ILE A 191 -24.16 -23.08 -11.69
CA ILE A 191 -24.62 -24.47 -11.79
C ILE A 191 -25.39 -24.67 -13.09
N CYS A 192 -26.36 -23.80 -13.40
CA CYS A 192 -27.22 -23.93 -14.59
C CYS A 192 -26.90 -22.92 -15.71
N GLY A 193 -26.05 -21.93 -15.45
CA GLY A 193 -25.70 -20.88 -16.42
C GLY A 193 -26.77 -19.82 -16.66
N GLN A 194 -27.86 -19.81 -15.89
CA GLN A 194 -28.98 -18.87 -16.05
C GLN A 194 -28.93 -17.71 -15.04
N PRO A 195 -29.52 -16.54 -15.36
CA PRO A 195 -29.69 -15.45 -14.41
C PRO A 195 -30.43 -15.89 -13.14
N VAL A 196 -29.92 -15.48 -11.98
CA VAL A 196 -30.48 -15.79 -10.68
C VAL A 196 -31.70 -14.89 -10.44
N THR A 197 -32.88 -15.44 -10.70
CA THR A 197 -34.15 -14.73 -10.46
C THR A 197 -34.91 -15.40 -9.30
N GLY A 198 -35.56 -14.57 -8.47
CA GLY A 198 -36.47 -15.07 -7.43
C GLY A 198 -35.79 -15.49 -6.12
N ALA A 199 -35.96 -16.77 -5.73
CA ALA A 199 -35.47 -17.28 -4.44
C ALA A 199 -33.99 -17.71 -4.56
N THR A 200 -33.12 -17.01 -3.83
CA THR A 200 -31.66 -17.12 -4.01
C THR A 200 -31.01 -17.76 -2.79
N ALA A 201 -30.07 -18.67 -3.03
CA ALA A 201 -29.12 -19.17 -2.04
C ALA A 201 -27.78 -18.48 -2.24
N VAL A 202 -27.27 -17.78 -1.23
CA VAL A 202 -25.98 -17.07 -1.28
C VAL A 202 -24.97 -17.85 -0.45
N CYS A 203 -23.85 -18.22 -1.06
CA CYS A 203 -22.77 -18.95 -0.38
C CYS A 203 -22.24 -18.15 0.83
N CYS A 204 -22.09 -18.79 1.99
CA CYS A 204 -21.57 -18.11 3.18
C CYS A 204 -20.11 -17.68 3.05
N ARG A 205 -19.30 -18.41 2.26
CA ARG A 205 -17.87 -18.17 2.06
C ARG A 205 -17.60 -17.10 0.99
N CYS A 206 -17.93 -17.40 -0.27
CA CYS A 206 -17.57 -16.54 -1.41
C CYS A 206 -18.67 -15.55 -1.82
N LYS A 207 -19.83 -15.56 -1.15
CA LYS A 207 -21.01 -14.72 -1.44
C LYS A 207 -21.57 -14.86 -2.86
N THR A 208 -21.17 -15.89 -3.60
CA THR A 208 -21.75 -16.18 -4.93
C THR A 208 -23.23 -16.57 -4.78
N PRO A 209 -24.15 -15.94 -5.53
CA PRO A 209 -25.55 -16.31 -5.55
C PRO A 209 -25.82 -17.51 -6.47
N HIS A 210 -26.76 -18.35 -6.05
CA HIS A 210 -27.25 -19.51 -6.78
C HIS A 210 -28.78 -19.55 -6.71
N HIS A 211 -29.45 -20.19 -7.67
CA HIS A 211 -30.85 -20.56 -7.44
C HIS A 211 -30.93 -21.52 -6.25
N ARG A 212 -31.95 -21.35 -5.42
CA ARG A 212 -32.17 -22.24 -4.27
C ARG A 212 -32.22 -23.71 -4.67
N GLU A 213 -32.90 -24.03 -5.77
CA GLU A 213 -33.01 -25.39 -6.31
C GLU A 213 -31.67 -25.94 -6.80
N CYS A 214 -30.85 -25.12 -7.47
CA CYS A 214 -29.52 -25.51 -7.91
C CYS A 214 -28.60 -25.82 -6.72
N TRP A 215 -28.68 -25.02 -5.64
CA TRP A 215 -27.96 -25.30 -4.40
C TRP A 215 -28.41 -26.62 -3.76
N GLN A 216 -29.71 -26.88 -3.70
CA GLN A 216 -30.26 -28.12 -3.16
C GLN A 216 -29.87 -29.35 -3.98
N TYR A 217 -29.81 -29.21 -5.31
CA TYR A 217 -29.39 -30.27 -6.22
C TYR A 217 -27.89 -30.58 -6.10
N TYR A 218 -27.04 -29.55 -6.12
CA TYR A 218 -25.58 -29.74 -6.13
C TYR A 218 -24.98 -29.96 -4.71
N GLY A 219 -25.62 -29.43 -3.67
CA GLY A 219 -25.23 -29.63 -2.26
C GLY A 219 -24.06 -28.78 -1.76
N ALA A 220 -23.39 -28.02 -2.62
CA ALA A 220 -22.27 -27.14 -2.28
C ALA A 220 -22.16 -25.94 -3.23
N CYS A 221 -21.26 -25.00 -2.95
CA CYS A 221 -20.93 -23.92 -3.87
C CYS A 221 -20.10 -24.44 -5.06
N SER A 222 -20.58 -24.20 -6.29
CA SER A 222 -19.89 -24.60 -7.53
C SER A 222 -18.81 -23.62 -8.00
N THR A 223 -18.61 -22.50 -7.30
CA THR A 223 -17.51 -21.58 -7.60
C THR A 223 -16.18 -22.29 -7.39
N TYR A 224 -15.30 -22.21 -8.39
CA TYR A 224 -13.98 -22.83 -8.37
C TYR A 224 -13.23 -22.52 -7.07
N GLY A 225 -12.75 -23.57 -6.38
CA GLY A 225 -12.02 -23.46 -5.12
C GLY A 225 -12.85 -23.17 -3.86
N CYS A 226 -14.17 -22.96 -3.96
CA CYS A 226 -14.99 -22.63 -2.79
C CYS A 226 -15.44 -23.85 -1.98
N GLY A 227 -16.26 -24.73 -2.55
CA GLY A 227 -16.73 -25.98 -1.92
C GLY A 227 -17.56 -25.84 -0.64
N GLU A 228 -17.91 -24.63 -0.20
CA GLU A 228 -18.71 -24.39 1.02
C GLU A 228 -20.13 -24.98 0.87
N THR A 229 -20.63 -25.59 1.95
CA THR A 229 -21.94 -26.29 1.98
C THR A 229 -23.05 -25.49 2.67
N ARG A 230 -22.70 -24.36 3.30
CA ARG A 230 -23.66 -23.45 3.93
C ARG A 230 -24.04 -22.28 3.03
N CYS A 231 -25.34 -21.95 3.01
CA CYS A 231 -25.87 -20.78 2.32
C CYS A 231 -26.86 -19.99 3.18
N MET A 232 -27.04 -18.71 2.82
CA MET A 232 -28.14 -17.86 3.28
C MET A 232 -29.22 -17.84 2.20
N VAL A 233 -30.49 -18.06 2.57
CA VAL A 233 -31.60 -18.11 1.62
C VAL A 233 -32.45 -16.85 1.74
N THR A 234 -32.66 -16.15 0.62
CA THR A 234 -33.58 -15.02 0.53
C THR A 234 -34.94 -15.44 0.00
N LYS A 235 -36.02 -14.80 0.48
CA LYS A 235 -37.38 -15.00 -0.02
C LYS A 235 -37.66 -14.02 -1.17
N LYS A 236 -38.41 -14.48 -2.18
CA LYS A 236 -38.84 -13.69 -3.35
C LYS A 236 -39.57 -12.42 -2.87
N LYS A 237 -39.13 -11.23 -3.31
CA LYS A 237 -39.95 -10.00 -3.16
C LYS A 237 -41.09 -10.07 -4.18
N SER A 238 -42.33 -10.09 -3.69
CA SER A 238 -43.51 -10.02 -4.55
C SER A 238 -43.52 -8.69 -5.33
N PRO A 239 -43.84 -8.68 -6.63
CA PRO A 239 -44.00 -7.43 -7.36
C PRO A 239 -45.17 -6.63 -6.77
N ARG A 240 -44.94 -5.36 -6.42
CA ARG A 240 -46.01 -4.41 -6.08
C ARG A 240 -46.83 -4.16 -7.33
N VAL A 241 -47.98 -4.80 -7.45
CA VAL A 241 -48.98 -4.48 -8.49
C VAL A 241 -49.52 -3.07 -8.20
N SER A 242 -49.15 -2.09 -9.03
CA SER A 242 -49.80 -0.78 -9.02
C SER A 242 -51.22 -0.95 -9.57
N ARG A 243 -52.23 -0.89 -8.70
CA ARG A 243 -53.62 -0.81 -9.13
C ARG A 243 -53.81 0.53 -9.86
N ARG A 244 -54.01 0.50 -11.18
CA ARG A 244 -54.60 1.63 -11.90
C ARG A 244 -56.09 1.65 -11.52
N VAL A 245 -56.51 2.76 -10.93
CA VAL A 245 -57.92 3.09 -10.72
C VAL A 245 -58.43 3.67 -12.05
N TRP A 246 -59.56 3.14 -12.53
CA TRP A 246 -60.28 3.61 -13.71
C TRP A 246 -61.00 4.92 -13.41
#